data_AF-A0A2K3LVB0-F1
#
_entry.id   AF-A0A2K3LVB0-F1
#
_cell.length_a   1.000
_cell.length_b   1.000
_cell.length_c   1.000
_cell.angle_alpha   90.00
_cell.angle_beta   90.00
_cell.angle_gamma   90.00
#
_symmetry.space_group_name_H-M   'P 1'
#
loop_
_entity.id
_entity.type
_entity.pdbx_description
1 polymer ?
#
loop_
_entity_poly.entity_id
_entity_poly.type
_entity_poly.pdbx_seq_one_letter_code
_entity_poly.pdbx_strand_id
1 'polypeptide(L)'
;SVTFTQLATEWLLQSSTILQNVFVTDASVTALRKAEQFLWAGSEMDSVRDMVKSLSEAQKWAEGIKDCVTKIESWLSHQDSSLKKIHLEYVDELLRFDPVPCNEPRYHKLKEYAEEARMLIQEIEAALSMCSNMSELELLYSRACGLPIYMKQTKKLEAKISSTKAWMGSVRNCISASDPAALDVDVLYKLKSE
;
A
#
# COMPACT_ATOMS: atom_id res chain seq x y z
N SER A 1 10.40 -5.69 51.07
CA SER A 1 9.35 -6.29 50.24
C SER A 1 9.20 -5.44 48.99
N VAL A 2 9.08 -6.05 47.81
CA VAL A 2 8.77 -5.30 46.58
C VAL A 2 7.27 -5.03 46.55
N THR A 3 6.87 -3.78 46.29
CA THR A 3 5.45 -3.42 46.20
C THR A 3 4.92 -3.62 44.79
N PHE A 4 3.61 -3.83 44.66
CA PHE A 4 2.96 -3.99 43.36
C PHE A 4 3.15 -2.76 42.44
N THR A 5 3.15 -1.56 43.02
CA THR A 5 3.45 -0.31 42.33
C THR A 5 4.91 -0.22 41.85
N GLN A 6 5.87 -0.76 42.61
CA GLN A 6 7.27 -0.81 42.17
C GLN A 6 7.44 -1.71 40.94
N LEU A 7 6.77 -2.86 40.91
CA LEU A 7 6.77 -3.76 39.76
C LEU A 7 6.14 -3.09 38.53
N ALA A 8 5.05 -2.35 38.71
CA ALA A 8 4.41 -1.61 37.63
C ALA A 8 5.33 -0.52 37.04
N THR A 9 6.00 0.25 37.89
CA THR A 9 6.96 1.28 37.46
C THR A 9 8.14 0.69 36.70
N GLU A 10 8.69 -0.44 37.17
CA GLU A 10 9.77 -1.14 36.47
C GLU A 10 9.30 -1.65 35.11
N TRP A 11 8.12 -2.25 35.05
CA TRP A 11 7.53 -2.73 33.79
C TRP A 11 7.28 -1.59 32.79
N LEU A 12 6.81 -0.44 33.27
CA LEU A 12 6.60 0.75 32.43
C LEU A 12 7.91 1.25 31.82
N LEU A 13 8.98 1.30 32.60
CA LEU A 13 10.31 1.70 32.13
C LEU A 13 10.82 0.74 31.04
N GLN A 14 10.75 -0.58 31.29
CA GLN A 14 11.15 -1.60 30.33
C GLN A 14 10.33 -1.51 29.02
N SER A 15 9.02 -1.30 29.15
CA SER A 15 8.10 -1.16 28.01
C SER A 15 8.39 0.08 27.17
N SER A 16 8.69 1.21 27.82
CA SER A 16 9.13 2.42 27.11
C SER A 16 10.41 2.19 26.32
N THR A 17 11.36 1.43 26.88
CA THR A 17 12.61 1.08 26.18
C THR A 17 12.35 0.24 24.93
N ILE A 18 11.35 -0.65 24.94
CA ILE A 18 10.97 -1.45 23.76
C ILE A 18 10.50 -0.54 22.61
N LEU A 19 9.73 0.51 22.90
CA LEU A 19 9.22 1.44 21.88
C LEU A 19 10.30 2.36 21.32
N GLN A 20 11.29 2.73 22.15
CA GLN A 20 12.39 3.62 21.77
C GLN A 20 13.51 2.90 20.99
N ASN A 21 13.77 1.64 21.33
CA ASN A 21 14.78 0.83 20.65
C ASN A 21 14.23 0.16 19.40
N VAL A 22 15.14 -0.46 18.61
CA VAL A 22 14.77 -1.30 17.47
C VAL A 22 13.72 -2.32 17.92
N PHE A 23 12.58 -2.31 17.24
CA PHE A 23 11.42 -3.09 17.65
C PHE A 23 11.68 -4.58 17.47
N VAL A 24 11.36 -5.36 18.50
CA VAL A 24 11.46 -6.82 18.51
C VAL A 24 10.13 -7.39 18.99
N THR A 25 9.45 -8.15 18.12
CA THR A 25 8.12 -8.71 18.39
C THR A 25 8.09 -9.51 19.69
N ASP A 26 9.06 -10.41 19.91
CA ASP A 26 9.10 -11.27 21.10
C ASP A 26 9.24 -10.48 22.40
N ALA A 27 9.96 -9.35 22.37
CA ALA A 27 10.11 -8.46 23.52
C ALA A 27 8.76 -7.79 23.86
N SER A 28 8.04 -7.29 22.84
CA SER A 28 6.70 -6.72 23.01
C SER A 28 5.71 -7.76 23.56
N VAL A 29 5.66 -8.95 22.95
CA VAL A 29 4.77 -10.05 23.39
C VAL A 29 5.05 -10.45 24.83
N THR A 30 6.32 -10.53 25.21
CA THR A 30 6.71 -10.84 26.59
C THR A 30 6.30 -9.72 27.55
N ALA A 31 6.47 -8.46 27.18
CA ALA A 31 6.05 -7.32 27.98
C ALA A 31 4.52 -7.32 28.17
N LEU A 32 3.75 -7.53 27.11
CA LEU A 32 2.28 -7.59 27.16
C LEU A 32 1.79 -8.72 28.07
N ARG A 33 2.37 -9.93 27.97
CA ARG A 33 2.03 -11.04 28.87
C ARG A 33 2.33 -10.71 30.34
N LYS A 34 3.46 -10.06 30.63
CA LYS A 34 3.79 -9.60 31.98
C LYS A 34 2.82 -8.54 32.50
N ALA A 35 2.18 -7.78 31.61
CA ALA A 35 1.27 -6.71 32.00
C ALA A 35 -0.07 -7.22 32.55
N GLU A 36 -0.47 -8.46 32.20
CA GLU A 36 -1.75 -9.06 32.59
C GLU A 36 -1.99 -9.04 34.11
N GLN A 37 -0.92 -9.15 34.90
CA GLN A 37 -1.00 -9.09 36.36
C GLN A 37 -1.52 -7.75 36.89
N PHE A 38 -1.34 -6.65 36.14
CA PHE A 38 -1.71 -5.28 36.56
C PHE A 38 -3.10 -4.84 36.07
N LEU A 39 -3.65 -5.50 35.04
CA LEU A 39 -4.80 -4.97 34.29
C LEU A 39 -6.08 -4.82 35.13
N TRP A 40 -6.26 -5.67 36.13
CA TRP A 40 -7.46 -5.73 36.97
C TRP A 40 -7.35 -4.92 38.27
N ALA A 41 -6.22 -4.27 38.52
CA ALA A 41 -6.04 -3.40 39.67
C ALA A 41 -6.74 -2.05 39.48
N GLY A 42 -6.80 -1.25 40.55
CA GLY A 42 -7.52 0.03 40.57
C GLY A 42 -6.89 1.08 39.65
N SER A 43 -7.36 2.32 39.77
CA SER A 43 -6.89 3.46 38.95
C SER A 43 -5.38 3.70 39.05
N GLU A 44 -4.72 3.22 40.11
CA GLU A 44 -3.27 3.26 40.25
C GLU A 44 -2.49 2.56 39.12
N MET A 45 -3.14 1.69 38.34
CA MET A 45 -2.55 1.00 37.17
C MET A 45 -3.01 1.56 35.82
N ASP A 46 -3.65 2.74 35.76
CA ASP A 46 -4.08 3.35 34.49
C ASP A 46 -2.91 3.57 33.52
N SER A 47 -1.75 4.00 34.03
CA SER A 47 -0.53 4.16 33.23
C SER A 47 -0.05 2.84 32.59
N VAL A 48 -0.25 1.71 33.28
CA VAL A 48 0.05 0.38 32.72
C VAL A 48 -0.93 0.05 31.60
N ARG A 49 -2.22 0.30 31.78
CA ARG A 49 -3.24 0.08 30.74
C ARG A 49 -2.97 0.93 29.49
N ASP A 50 -2.59 2.19 29.67
CA ASP A 50 -2.22 3.09 28.57
C ASP A 50 -0.99 2.59 27.82
N MET A 51 0.05 2.16 28.55
CA MET A 51 1.25 1.60 27.92
C MET A 51 0.97 0.27 27.21
N VAL A 52 0.12 -0.60 27.77
CA VAL A 52 -0.32 -1.84 27.09
C VAL A 52 -1.01 -1.52 25.77
N LYS A 53 -1.86 -0.50 25.74
CA LYS A 53 -2.50 -0.03 24.51
C LYS A 53 -1.45 0.44 23.49
N SER A 54 -0.50 1.28 23.92
CA SER A 54 0.59 1.77 23.06
C SER A 54 1.45 0.63 22.51
N LEU A 55 1.86 -0.33 23.34
CA LEU A 55 2.62 -1.52 22.92
C LEU A 55 1.82 -2.37 21.92
N SER A 56 0.52 -2.53 22.14
CA SER A 56 -0.36 -3.31 21.26
C SER A 56 -0.52 -2.64 19.89
N GLU A 57 -0.66 -1.31 19.86
CA GLU A 57 -0.72 -0.53 18.63
C GLU A 57 0.62 -0.57 17.88
N ALA A 58 1.73 -0.39 18.60
CA ALA A 58 3.08 -0.51 18.03
C ALA A 58 3.36 -1.90 17.45
N GLN A 59 2.96 -2.97 18.14
CA GLN A 59 3.12 -4.33 17.65
C GLN A 59 2.32 -4.57 16.37
N LYS A 60 1.04 -4.22 16.35
CA LYS A 60 0.20 -4.37 15.14
C LYS A 60 0.77 -3.59 13.97
N TRP A 61 1.24 -2.37 14.23
CA TRP A 61 1.86 -1.54 13.21
C TRP A 61 3.16 -2.16 12.68
N ALA A 62 4.09 -2.56 13.54
CA ALA A 62 5.36 -3.18 13.14
C ALA A 62 5.14 -4.50 12.37
N GLU A 63 4.19 -5.32 12.80
CA GLU A 63 3.78 -6.54 12.09
C GLU A 63 3.21 -6.23 10.70
N GLY A 64 2.38 -5.18 10.57
CA GLY A 64 1.87 -4.71 9.28
C GLY A 64 2.97 -4.23 8.34
N ILE A 65 3.95 -3.48 8.85
CA ILE A 65 5.13 -3.06 8.07
C ILE A 65 5.93 -4.27 7.60
N LYS A 66 6.21 -5.21 8.51
CA LYS A 66 6.95 -6.45 8.22
C LYS A 66 6.25 -7.27 7.15
N ASP A 67 4.95 -7.53 7.32
CA ASP A 67 4.14 -8.30 6.39
C ASP A 67 4.14 -7.66 4.99
N CYS A 68 3.98 -6.33 4.92
CA CYS A 68 4.05 -5.60 3.65
C CYS A 68 5.38 -5.80 2.94
N VAL A 69 6.50 -5.56 3.63
CA VAL A 69 7.82 -5.66 3.03
C VAL A 69 8.14 -7.09 2.61
N THR A 70 7.81 -8.08 3.42
CA THR A 70 8.03 -9.50 3.07
C THR A 70 7.22 -9.92 1.84
N LYS A 71 5.96 -9.49 1.73
CA LYS A 71 5.13 -9.76 0.54
C LYS A 71 5.68 -9.07 -0.71
N ILE A 72 6.13 -7.82 -0.60
CA ILE A 72 6.76 -7.08 -1.70
C ILE A 72 8.04 -7.79 -2.16
N GLU A 73 8.93 -8.14 -1.24
CA GLU A 73 10.19 -8.81 -1.55
C GLU A 73 9.98 -10.20 -2.15
N SER A 74 9.00 -10.95 -1.65
CA SER A 74 8.60 -12.24 -2.22
C SER A 74 8.10 -12.07 -3.66
N TRP A 75 7.26 -11.07 -3.90
CA TRP A 75 6.77 -10.75 -5.25
C TRP A 75 7.92 -10.41 -6.21
N LEU A 76 8.85 -9.55 -5.77
CA LEU A 76 10.02 -9.14 -6.56
C LEU A 76 10.97 -10.31 -6.86
N SER A 77 11.12 -11.25 -5.92
CA SER A 77 12.04 -12.38 -6.06
C SER A 77 11.54 -13.44 -7.05
N HIS A 78 10.23 -13.64 -7.14
CA HIS A 78 9.64 -14.66 -8.00
C HIS A 78 9.08 -14.10 -9.32
N GLN A 79 8.87 -12.78 -9.41
CA GLN A 79 8.11 -12.12 -10.49
C GLN A 79 6.79 -12.84 -10.80
N ASP A 80 6.23 -13.49 -9.79
CA ASP A 80 5.07 -14.35 -9.97
C ASP A 80 3.82 -13.48 -9.95
N SER A 81 3.25 -13.30 -11.15
CA SER A 81 1.98 -12.59 -11.34
C SER A 81 0.79 -13.19 -10.59
N SER A 82 0.91 -14.42 -10.06
CA SER A 82 -0.11 -15.06 -9.23
C SER A 82 -0.12 -14.54 -7.79
N LEU A 83 0.97 -13.93 -7.32
CA LEU A 83 1.05 -13.37 -5.98
C LEU A 83 0.22 -12.08 -5.89
N LYS A 84 -0.66 -12.02 -4.89
CA LYS A 84 -1.54 -10.87 -4.67
C LYS A 84 -0.72 -9.64 -4.30
N LYS A 85 -0.79 -8.61 -5.16
CA LYS A 85 -0.21 -7.29 -4.91
C LYS A 85 -0.82 -6.63 -3.67
N ILE A 86 -0.02 -5.81 -3.00
CA ILE A 86 -0.48 -5.02 -1.85
C ILE A 86 -1.11 -3.73 -2.34
N HIS A 87 -2.28 -3.39 -1.83
CA HIS A 87 -2.93 -2.12 -2.15
C HIS A 87 -2.16 -0.95 -1.56
N LEU A 88 -1.86 0.07 -2.37
CA LEU A 88 -1.20 1.29 -1.90
C LEU A 88 -1.96 1.95 -0.74
N GLU A 89 -3.30 1.89 -0.75
CA GLU A 89 -4.12 2.46 0.33
C GLU A 89 -3.79 1.85 1.70
N TYR A 90 -3.55 0.54 1.76
CA TYR A 90 -3.16 -0.12 3.01
C TYR A 90 -1.75 0.28 3.44
N VAL A 91 -0.83 0.44 2.48
CA VAL A 91 0.51 0.94 2.75
C VAL A 91 0.46 2.37 3.29
N ASP A 92 -0.38 3.23 2.71
CA ASP A 92 -0.58 4.61 3.19
C ASP A 92 -1.17 4.64 4.60
N GLU A 93 -2.09 3.73 4.96
CA GLU A 93 -2.61 3.60 6.33
C GLU A 93 -1.52 3.27 7.37
N LEU A 94 -0.49 2.52 6.97
CA LEU A 94 0.67 2.22 7.82
C LEU A 94 1.67 3.39 7.87
N LEU A 95 1.84 4.11 6.76
CA LEU A 95 2.80 5.22 6.65
C LEU A 95 2.27 6.56 7.20
N ARG A 96 0.97 6.68 7.49
CA ARG A 96 0.36 7.93 8.00
C ARG A 96 0.75 8.30 9.44
N PHE A 97 1.34 7.39 10.20
CA PHE A 97 1.63 7.62 11.61
C PHE A 97 2.79 8.60 11.77
N ASP A 98 2.52 9.72 12.46
CA ASP A 98 3.50 10.71 12.88
C ASP A 98 3.19 11.21 14.30
N PRO A 99 4.04 10.92 15.31
CA PRO A 99 5.25 10.11 15.24
C PRO A 99 4.93 8.63 14.99
N VAL A 100 5.92 7.88 14.48
CA VAL A 100 5.78 6.42 14.29
C VAL A 100 5.61 5.70 15.64
N PRO A 101 4.80 4.62 15.73
CA PRO A 101 4.52 3.93 16.99
C PRO A 101 5.74 3.27 17.66
N CYS A 102 6.72 2.81 16.87
CA CYS A 102 7.97 2.24 17.35
C CYS A 102 9.04 2.26 16.25
N ASN A 103 10.28 1.94 16.60
CA ASN A 103 11.40 1.86 15.65
C ASN A 103 11.44 0.52 14.89
N GLU A 104 10.55 0.34 13.91
CA GLU A 104 10.60 -0.82 13.00
C GLU A 104 11.58 -0.56 11.84
N PRO A 105 12.66 -1.35 11.71
CA PRO A 105 13.74 -1.08 10.75
C PRO A 105 13.29 -1.09 9.28
N ARG A 106 12.24 -1.86 8.94
CA ARG A 106 11.72 -1.96 7.58
C ARG A 106 10.82 -0.80 7.16
N TYR A 107 10.50 0.12 8.07
CA TYR A 107 9.65 1.28 7.79
C TYR A 107 10.15 2.10 6.59
N HIS A 108 11.45 2.44 6.59
CA HIS A 108 12.06 3.23 5.51
C HIS A 108 11.96 2.53 4.16
N LYS A 109 12.17 1.20 4.15
CA LYS A 109 12.09 0.40 2.93
C LYS A 109 10.66 0.36 2.37
N LEU A 110 9.64 0.24 3.23
CA LEU A 110 8.25 0.33 2.79
C LEU A 110 7.93 1.71 2.22
N LYS A 111 8.46 2.77 2.83
CA LYS A 111 8.28 4.15 2.37
C LYS A 111 8.87 4.37 0.97
N GLU A 112 10.04 3.80 0.68
CA GLU A 112 10.65 3.85 -0.65
C GLU A 112 9.76 3.19 -1.72
N TYR A 113 9.25 1.99 -1.45
CA TYR A 113 8.33 1.31 -2.37
C TYR A 113 7.04 2.11 -2.61
N ALA A 114 6.49 2.71 -1.54
CA ALA A 114 5.31 3.55 -1.66
C ALA A 114 5.58 4.79 -2.52
N GLU A 115 6.76 5.41 -2.37
CA GLU A 115 7.13 6.59 -3.14
C GLU A 115 7.32 6.28 -4.63
N GLU A 116 7.95 5.15 -4.96
CA GLU A 116 8.04 4.67 -6.35
C GLU A 116 6.64 4.49 -6.98
N ALA A 117 5.70 3.92 -6.23
CA ALA A 117 4.32 3.77 -6.69
C ALA A 117 3.62 5.13 -6.89
N ARG A 118 3.84 6.10 -5.99
CA ARG A 118 3.27 7.46 -6.12
C ARG A 118 3.83 8.24 -7.30
N MET A 119 5.14 8.13 -7.54
CA MET A 119 5.77 8.73 -8.73
C MET A 119 5.13 8.19 -10.01
N LEU A 120 4.92 6.87 -10.08
CA LEU A 120 4.28 6.28 -11.26
C LEU A 120 2.79 6.69 -11.40
N ILE A 121 2.07 6.86 -10.28
CA ILE A 121 0.71 7.43 -10.31
C ILE A 121 0.71 8.81 -10.97
N GLN A 122 1.65 9.69 -10.59
CA GLN A 122 1.76 11.02 -11.17
C GLN A 122 2.07 10.97 -12.67
N GLU A 123 2.99 10.10 -13.10
CA GLU A 123 3.30 9.89 -14.50
C GLU A 123 2.07 9.41 -15.31
N ILE A 124 1.30 8.45 -14.76
CA ILE A 124 0.08 7.95 -15.39
C ILE A 124 -0.97 9.06 -15.51
N GLU A 125 -1.20 9.83 -14.44
CA GLU A 125 -2.18 10.91 -14.45
C GLU A 125 -1.79 12.04 -15.41
N ALA A 126 -0.50 12.37 -15.49
CA ALA A 126 0.03 13.32 -16.47
C ALA A 126 -0.18 12.83 -17.91
N ALA A 127 0.17 11.57 -18.21
CA ALA A 127 0.00 11.01 -19.56
C ALA A 127 -1.47 10.92 -19.99
N LEU A 128 -2.37 10.58 -19.05
CA LEU A 128 -3.81 10.57 -19.30
C LEU A 128 -4.37 11.98 -19.55
N SER A 129 -3.84 13.00 -18.85
CA SER A 129 -4.22 14.39 -19.02
C SER A 129 -3.73 14.98 -20.36
N MET A 130 -2.48 14.67 -20.73
CA MET A 130 -1.84 15.18 -21.95
C MET A 130 -2.28 14.46 -23.23
N CYS A 131 -3.19 13.49 -23.15
CA CYS A 131 -3.57 12.64 -24.28
C CYS A 131 -2.35 12.01 -24.96
N SER A 132 -1.42 11.47 -24.15
CA SER A 132 -0.20 10.82 -24.62
C SER A 132 -0.48 9.73 -25.65
N ASN A 133 0.53 9.46 -26.49
CA ASN A 133 0.41 8.45 -27.54
C ASN A 133 0.26 7.04 -26.96
N MET A 134 -0.24 6.12 -27.79
CA MET A 134 -0.56 4.75 -27.37
C MET A 134 0.66 4.00 -26.78
N SER A 135 1.84 4.15 -27.39
CA SER A 135 3.07 3.49 -26.93
C SER A 135 3.50 3.94 -25.53
N GLU A 136 3.32 5.21 -25.21
CA GLU A 136 3.63 5.76 -23.88
C GLU A 136 2.68 5.20 -22.81
N LEU A 137 1.38 5.12 -23.12
CA LEU A 137 0.41 4.51 -22.22
C LEU A 137 0.71 3.02 -21.98
N GLU A 138 1.07 2.27 -23.02
CA GLU A 138 1.46 0.86 -22.90
C GLU A 138 2.75 0.67 -22.09
N LEU A 139 3.73 1.56 -22.25
CA LEU A 139 4.96 1.56 -21.46
C LEU A 139 4.65 1.78 -19.98
N LEU A 140 3.87 2.82 -19.66
CA LEU A 140 3.44 3.11 -18.29
C LEU A 140 2.65 1.94 -17.69
N TYR A 141 1.78 1.32 -18.48
CA TYR A 141 1.02 0.14 -18.04
C TYR A 141 1.92 -1.05 -17.74
N SER A 142 2.93 -1.30 -18.57
CA SER A 142 3.91 -2.36 -18.35
C SER A 142 4.70 -2.14 -17.06
N ARG A 143 5.13 -0.89 -16.81
CA ARG A 143 5.84 -0.48 -15.59
C ARG A 143 4.95 -0.65 -14.36
N ALA A 144 3.68 -0.25 -14.43
CA ALA A 144 2.72 -0.40 -13.33
C ALA A 144 2.40 -1.88 -13.04
N CYS A 145 2.31 -2.70 -14.09
CA CYS A 145 2.20 -4.15 -13.95
C CYS A 145 3.45 -4.78 -13.31
N GLY A 146 4.63 -4.20 -13.55
CA GLY A 146 5.91 -4.60 -12.97
C GLY A 146 6.11 -4.23 -11.50
N LEU A 147 5.21 -3.43 -10.89
CA LEU A 147 5.32 -3.07 -9.47
C LEU A 147 4.60 -4.07 -8.55
N PRO A 148 5.16 -4.38 -7.37
CA PRO A 148 4.54 -5.26 -6.36
C PRO A 148 3.36 -4.59 -5.63
N ILE A 149 3.22 -3.28 -5.77
CA ILE A 149 2.14 -2.48 -5.18
C ILE A 149 1.06 -2.23 -6.23
N TYR A 150 -0.18 -2.52 -5.86
CA TYR A 150 -1.36 -2.24 -6.65
C TYR A 150 -1.82 -0.79 -6.47
N MET A 151 -2.07 -0.11 -7.59
CA MET A 151 -2.59 1.25 -7.65
C MET A 151 -3.86 1.28 -8.52
N LYS A 152 -4.89 2.01 -8.09
CA LYS A 152 -6.16 2.14 -8.84
C LYS A 152 -5.96 2.75 -10.23
N GLN A 153 -4.93 3.58 -10.40
CA GLN A 153 -4.56 4.23 -11.65
C GLN A 153 -4.19 3.20 -12.73
N THR A 154 -3.64 2.03 -12.37
CA THR A 154 -3.37 0.95 -13.34
C THR A 154 -4.65 0.49 -14.02
N LYS A 155 -5.77 0.35 -13.29
CA LYS A 155 -7.07 -0.02 -13.85
C LYS A 155 -7.63 1.06 -14.78
N LYS A 156 -7.47 2.34 -14.41
CA LYS A 156 -7.87 3.46 -15.27
C LYS A 156 -7.08 3.46 -16.58
N LEU A 157 -5.78 3.23 -16.49
CA LEU A 157 -4.89 3.15 -17.64
C LEU A 157 -5.23 1.96 -18.54
N GLU A 158 -5.47 0.78 -17.96
CA GLU A 158 -5.92 -0.43 -18.68
C GLU A 158 -7.20 -0.18 -19.47
N ALA A 159 -8.19 0.47 -18.84
CA ALA A 159 -9.46 0.81 -19.48
C ALA A 159 -9.25 1.79 -20.64
N LYS A 160 -8.42 2.84 -20.45
CA LYS A 160 -8.10 3.80 -21.52
C LYS A 160 -7.40 3.14 -22.69
N ILE A 161 -6.37 2.33 -22.44
CA ILE A 161 -5.65 1.54 -23.46
C ILE A 161 -6.63 0.67 -24.25
N SER A 162 -7.51 -0.05 -23.55
CA SER A 162 -8.48 -0.96 -24.17
C SER A 162 -9.48 -0.20 -25.04
N SER A 163 -10.01 0.92 -24.53
CA SER A 163 -10.92 1.80 -25.28
C SER A 163 -10.26 2.37 -26.53
N THR A 164 -9.03 2.89 -26.41
CA THR A 164 -8.28 3.44 -27.55
C THR A 164 -7.99 2.37 -28.60
N LYS A 165 -7.64 1.14 -28.19
CA LYS A 165 -7.46 0.00 -29.13
C LYS A 165 -8.75 -0.34 -29.87
N ALA A 166 -9.88 -0.42 -29.17
CA ALA A 166 -11.17 -0.71 -29.78
C ALA A 166 -11.59 0.38 -30.79
N TRP A 167 -11.38 1.65 -30.44
CA TRP A 167 -11.64 2.78 -31.32
C TRP A 167 -10.75 2.73 -32.58
N MET A 168 -9.43 2.55 -32.42
CA MET A 168 -8.50 2.41 -33.55
C MET A 168 -8.85 1.22 -34.47
N GLY A 169 -9.30 0.10 -33.89
CA GLY A 169 -9.78 -1.05 -34.65
C GLY A 169 -11.02 -0.71 -35.46
N SER A 170 -11.99 0.00 -34.87
CA SER A 170 -13.21 0.44 -35.53
C SER A 170 -12.93 1.43 -36.66
N VAL A 171 -12.04 2.40 -36.45
CA VAL A 171 -11.58 3.34 -37.48
C VAL A 171 -10.89 2.60 -38.63
N ARG A 172 -9.99 1.65 -38.33
CA ARG A 172 -9.32 0.83 -39.35
C ARG A 172 -10.33 0.05 -40.18
N ASN A 173 -11.31 -0.58 -39.53
CA ASN A 173 -12.37 -1.32 -40.22
C ASN A 173 -13.17 -0.42 -41.17
N CYS A 174 -13.51 0.81 -40.73
CA CYS A 174 -14.20 1.79 -41.57
C CYS A 174 -13.37 2.17 -42.80
N ILE A 175 -12.08 2.47 -42.62
CA ILE A 175 -11.19 2.85 -43.73
C ILE A 175 -10.97 1.68 -44.71
N SER A 176 -10.93 0.45 -44.21
CA SER A 176 -10.76 -0.75 -45.05
C SER A 176 -12.04 -1.22 -45.74
N ALA A 177 -13.21 -0.66 -45.41
CA ALA A 177 -14.46 -0.99 -46.06
C ALA A 177 -14.33 -0.66 -47.56
N SER A 178 -14.36 -1.70 -48.39
CA SER A 178 -14.00 -1.60 -49.81
C SER A 178 -14.99 -0.79 -50.67
N ASP A 179 -16.09 -0.33 -50.09
CA ASP A 179 -17.09 0.49 -50.76
C ASP A 179 -17.54 1.66 -49.84
N PRO A 180 -17.22 2.91 -50.17
CA PRO A 180 -17.66 4.10 -49.42
C PRO A 180 -19.19 4.21 -49.32
N ALA A 181 -19.94 3.59 -50.22
CA ALA A 181 -21.40 3.57 -50.20
C ALA A 181 -21.99 2.62 -49.14
N ALA A 182 -21.19 1.68 -48.62
CA ALA A 182 -21.58 0.76 -47.54
C ALA A 182 -21.27 1.33 -46.13
N LEU A 183 -20.65 2.50 -46.06
CA LEU A 183 -20.24 3.14 -44.82
C LEU A 183 -21.40 3.95 -44.24
N ASP A 184 -22.09 3.34 -43.27
CA ASP A 184 -23.22 3.95 -42.58
C ASP A 184 -22.77 5.22 -41.82
N VAL A 185 -23.48 6.33 -42.07
CA VAL A 185 -23.25 7.63 -41.44
C VAL A 185 -23.44 7.54 -39.92
N ASP A 186 -24.32 6.66 -39.43
CA ASP A 186 -24.54 6.45 -38.01
C ASP A 186 -23.31 5.83 -37.32
N VAL A 187 -22.53 5.01 -38.05
CA VAL A 187 -21.24 4.46 -37.56
C VAL A 187 -20.20 5.57 -37.40
N LEU A 188 -20.18 6.54 -38.30
CA LEU A 188 -19.30 7.71 -38.21
C LEU A 188 -19.70 8.65 -37.07
N TYR A 189 -21.00 8.88 -36.87
CA TYR A 189 -21.49 9.67 -35.73
C TYR A 189 -21.18 9.01 -34.39
N LYS A 190 -21.31 7.68 -34.31
CA LYS A 190 -20.95 6.91 -33.12
C LYS A 190 -19.45 7.02 -32.83
N LEU A 191 -18.59 6.85 -33.84
CA LEU A 191 -17.13 7.02 -33.73
C LEU A 191 -16.70 8.44 -33.30
N LYS A 192 -17.45 9.47 -33.71
CA LYS A 192 -17.22 10.86 -33.32
C LYS A 192 -17.61 11.13 -31.86
N SER A 193 -18.56 10.35 -31.33
CA SER A 193 -19.08 10.52 -29.96
C SER A 193 -18.34 9.70 -28.89
N GLU A 194 -17.48 8.77 -29.29
CA GLU A 194 -16.57 8.00 -28.45
C GLU A 194 -15.28 8.79 -28.12
#